data_AF-A0A497KVG9-F1
#
_entry.id   AF-A0A497KVG9-F1
#
_cell.length_a   1.000
_cell.length_b   1.000
_cell.length_c   1.000
_cell.angle_alpha   90.00
_cell.angle_beta   90.00
_cell.angle_gamma   90.00
#
_symmetry.space_group_name_H-M   'P 1'
#
loop_
_entity.id
_entity.type
_entity.pdbx_description
1 polymer ?
#
loop_
_entity_poly.entity_id
_entity_poly.type
_entity_poly.pdbx_seq_one_letter_code
_entity_poly.pdbx_strand_id
1 'polypeptide(L)' 'MTLLRRISPREARRMMRRMGLNMTPLEVDEVILKTKEKEITIQDPEVAVLEVQGQKIFQI' A
#
# COMPACT_ATOMS: atom_id res chain seq x y z
N MET A 1 -12.83 10.93 8.03
CA MET A 1 -11.70 10.36 7.27
C MET A 1 -12.14 9.99 5.85
N THR A 2 -12.61 10.97 5.07
CA THR A 2 -13.24 10.78 3.73
C THR A 2 -12.44 11.40 2.57
N LEU A 3 -11.34 12.11 2.86
CA LEU A 3 -10.51 12.78 1.85
C LEU A 3 -9.79 11.81 0.90
N LEU A 4 -9.43 10.61 1.35
CA LEU A 4 -8.73 9.61 0.53
C LEU A 4 -9.58 9.01 -0.59
N ARG A 5 -10.91 9.15 -0.54
CA ARG A 5 -11.82 8.51 -1.52
C ARG A 5 -11.90 9.24 -2.86
N ARG A 6 -11.36 10.47 -2.97
CA ARG A 6 -11.38 11.30 -4.20
C ARG A 6 -10.02 11.46 -4.87
N ILE A 7 -8.95 11.03 -4.23
CA ILE A 7 -7.59 11.21 -4.73
C ILE A 7 -7.21 9.93 -5.45
N SER A 8 -6.78 10.03 -6.71
CA SER A 8 -6.29 8.86 -7.44
C SER A 8 -5.06 8.28 -6.73
N PRO A 9 -4.82 6.95 -6.77
CA PRO A 9 -3.64 6.35 -6.17
C PRO A 9 -2.32 7.03 -6.59
N ARG A 10 -2.29 7.53 -7.83
CA ARG A 10 -1.18 8.31 -8.39
C ARG A 10 -0.98 9.67 -7.71
N GLU A 11 -2.06 10.39 -7.43
CA GLU A 11 -2.00 11.68 -6.73
C GLU A 11 -1.65 11.49 -5.26
N ALA A 12 -2.16 10.45 -4.61
CA ALA A 12 -1.78 10.09 -3.25
C ALA A 12 -0.28 9.80 -3.15
N ARG A 13 0.27 9.03 -4.10
CA ARG A 13 1.73 8.80 -4.22
C ARG A 13 2.52 10.09 -4.40
N ARG A 14 2.05 11.02 -5.25
CA ARG A 14 2.70 12.33 -5.42
C ARG A 14 2.68 13.15 -4.13
N MET A 15 1.55 13.14 -3.42
CA MET A 15 1.40 13.86 -2.15
C MET A 15 2.32 13.29 -1.07
N MET A 16 2.35 11.96 -0.91
CA MET A 16 3.24 11.29 0.06
C MET A 16 4.71 11.62 -0.21
N ARG A 17 5.16 11.56 -1.47
CA ARG A 17 6.52 11.99 -1.84
C ARG A 17 6.83 13.43 -1.44
N ARG A 18 5.88 14.37 -1.61
CA ARG A 18 6.05 15.77 -1.18
C ARG A 18 6.17 15.93 0.34
N MET A 19 5.63 14.99 1.11
CA MET A 19 5.72 14.98 2.57
C MET A 19 6.98 14.27 3.09
N GLY A 20 7.92 13.89 2.19
CA GLY A 20 9.13 13.14 2.56
C GLY A 20 8.88 11.66 2.86
N LEU A 21 7.67 11.17 2.58
CA LEU A 21 7.28 9.78 2.76
C LEU A 21 7.61 9.00 1.48
N ASN A 22 8.69 8.22 1.52
CA ASN A 22 9.16 7.45 0.38
C ASN A 22 8.49 6.07 0.35
N MET A 23 7.71 5.83 -0.71
CA MET A 23 7.22 4.49 -1.02
C MET A 23 8.26 3.78 -1.89
N THR A 24 8.67 2.59 -1.48
CA THR A 24 9.60 1.75 -2.24
C THR A 24 8.89 0.51 -2.77
N PRO A 25 9.09 0.12 -4.05
CA PRO A 25 8.62 -1.16 -4.54
C PRO A 25 9.15 -2.30 -3.66
N LEU A 26 8.33 -3.34 -3.50
CA LEU A 26 8.69 -4.57 -2.81
C LEU A 26 8.38 -5.74 -3.75
N GLU A 27 9.40 -6.55 -4.04
CA GLU A 27 9.19 -7.81 -4.77
C GLU A 27 8.44 -8.79 -3.87
N VAL A 28 7.28 -9.24 -4.33
CA VAL A 28 6.39 -10.14 -3.59
C VAL A 28 5.83 -11.15 -4.56
N ASP A 29 6.01 -12.43 -4.26
CA ASP A 29 5.46 -13.52 -5.09
C ASP A 29 3.96 -13.71 -4.82
N GLU A 30 3.53 -13.53 -3.56
CA GLU A 30 2.15 -13.79 -3.14
C GLU A 30 1.72 -12.91 -1.96
N VAL A 31 0.48 -12.41 -2.01
CA VAL A 31 -0.21 -11.78 -0.88
C VAL A 31 -1.40 -12.65 -0.47
N ILE A 32 -1.43 -13.06 0.79
CA ILE A 32 -2.55 -13.79 1.40
C ILE A 32 -3.25 -12.88 2.42
N LEU A 33 -4.48 -12.47 2.11
CA LEU A 33 -5.34 -11.74 3.04
C LEU A 33 -6.29 -12.71 3.74
N LYS A 34 -5.97 -13.04 5.00
CA LYS A 34 -6.81 -13.89 5.85
C LYS A 34 -7.79 -13.04 6.65
N THR A 35 -9.08 -13.26 6.42
CA THR A 35 -10.17 -12.63 7.18
C THR A 35 -10.93 -13.69 7.98
N LYS A 36 -11.88 -13.27 8.82
CA LYS A 36 -12.72 -14.21 9.57
C LYS A 36 -13.62 -15.08 8.67
N GLU A 37 -13.96 -14.58 7.49
CA GLU A 37 -14.96 -15.21 6.60
C GLU A 37 -14.31 -15.96 5.44
N LYS A 38 -13.15 -15.47 4.96
CA LYS A 38 -12.49 -16.02 3.78
C LYS A 38 -11.00 -15.66 3.72
N GLU A 39 -10.32 -16.38 2.84
CA GLU A 39 -8.96 -16.11 2.40
C GLU A 39 -9.00 -15.56 0.97
N ILE A 40 -8.17 -14.53 0.70
CA ILE A 40 -7.96 -13.99 -0.65
C ILE A 40 -6.47 -14.11 -0.95
N THR A 41 -6.15 -14.78 -2.04
CA THR A 41 -4.78 -14.96 -2.53
C THR A 41 -4.58 -14.15 -3.80
N ILE A 42 -3.52 -13.34 -3.84
CA ILE A 42 -3.12 -12.52 -4.98
C ILE A 42 -1.71 -12.96 -5.37
N GLN A 43 -1.56 -13.51 -6.57
CA GLN A 43 -0.27 -13.92 -7.13
C GLN A 43 0.35 -12.79 -7.95
N ASP A 44 1.68 -12.72 -7.95
CA ASP A 44 2.49 -11.70 -8.62
C ASP A 44 1.99 -10.24 -8.39
N PRO A 45 1.74 -9.82 -7.14
CA PRO A 45 1.20 -8.49 -6.86
C PRO A 45 2.22 -7.36 -7.04
N GLU A 46 1.75 -6.18 -7.46
CA GLU A 46 2.54 -4.95 -7.40
C GLU A 46 2.45 -4.37 -5.97
N VAL A 47 3.48 -4.63 -5.15
CA VAL A 47 3.50 -4.15 -3.75
C VAL A 47 4.46 -2.98 -3.60
N ALA A 48 4.02 -1.97 -2.84
CA ALA A 48 4.88 -0.88 -2.39
C ALA A 48 4.78 -0.72 -0.87
N VAL A 49 5.93 -0.50 -0.22
CA VAL A 49 6.02 -0.30 1.23
C VAL A 49 6.36 1.15 1.54
N LEU A 50 5.71 1.68 2.57
CA LEU A 50 5.99 2.98 3.17
C LEU A 50 6.35 2.80 4.64
N GLU A 51 7.41 3.44 5.11
CA GLU A 51 7.77 3.48 6.53
C GLU A 51 7.43 4.84 7.14
N VAL A 52 6.59 4.86 8.18
CA VAL A 52 6.17 6.07 8.91
C VAL A 52 6.32 5.80 10.40
N GLN A 53 7.20 6.55 11.07
CA GLN A 53 7.39 6.44 12.53
C GLN A 53 7.61 4.99 13.02
N GLY A 54 8.37 4.19 12.26
CA GLY A 54 8.64 2.78 12.57
C GLY A 54 7.51 1.80 12.21
N GLN A 55 6.40 2.27 11.66
CA GLN A 55 5.33 1.44 11.12
C GLN A 55 5.47 1.27 9.61
N LYS A 56 5.24 0.04 9.13
CA LYS A 56 5.22 -0.26 7.69
C LYS A 56 3.78 -0.32 7.19
N ILE A 57 3.51 0.42 6.12
CA ILE A 57 2.23 0.42 5.40
C ILE A 57 2.49 -0.19 4.03
N PHE A 58 1.69 -1.19 3.66
CA PHE A 58 1.79 -1.86 2.38
C PHE A 58 0.62 -1.42 1.49
N GLN A 59 0.95 -0.94 0.29
CA GLN A 59 0.00 -0.80 -0.80
C GLN A 59 0.10 -2.06 -1.66
N ILE A 60 -1.02 -2.77 -1.75
CA ILE A 60 -1.24 -3.92 -2.64
C ILE A 60 -2.21 -3.45 -3.73
#